data_AF-A0A917XT03-F1
#
_entry.id   AF-A0A917XT03-F1
#
_cell.length_a   1.000
_cell.length_b   1.000
_cell.length_c   1.000
_cell.angle_alpha   90.00
_cell.angle_beta   90.00
_cell.angle_gamma   90.00
#
_symmetry.space_group_name_H-M   'P 1'
#
loop_
_entity.id
_entity.type
_entity.pdbx_description
1 polymer ?
#
loop_
_entity_poly.entity_id
_entity_poly.type
_entity_poly.pdbx_seq_one_letter_code
_entity_poly.pdbx_strand_id
1 'polypeptide(L)'
;MASATGPRTVRSEDVRWDAVQLTPHEQERLLIHVAADVAEKRRARGLQLNHPEAIALITSHILEGARDGRTVAELMSSGRKILTRDDVMEGIPEMIHDVQVEATFPDGTKLVTVHDPIV
;
A
#
# COMPACT_ATOMS: atom_id res chain seq x y z
N MET A 1 36.93 1.30 34.94
CA MET A 1 35.48 1.52 35.17
C MET A 1 34.77 1.35 33.85
N ALA A 2 33.95 0.30 33.71
CA ALA A 2 33.29 -0.04 32.45
C ALA A 2 32.09 0.88 32.19
N SER A 3 32.08 1.57 31.06
CA SER A 3 30.93 2.33 30.54
C SER A 3 29.89 1.35 30.01
N ALA A 4 28.82 1.15 30.77
CA ALA A 4 27.67 0.35 30.34
C ALA A 4 26.78 1.21 29.42
N THR A 5 27.01 1.14 28.11
CA THR A 5 26.07 1.69 27.12
C THR A 5 25.11 0.58 26.73
N GLY A 6 24.07 0.38 27.55
CA GLY A 6 22.93 -0.46 27.17
C GLY A 6 22.12 0.19 26.04
N PRO A 7 21.30 -0.59 25.30
CA PRO A 7 20.47 -0.05 24.23
C PRO A 7 19.51 1.01 24.78
N ARG A 8 19.53 2.22 24.21
CA ARG A 8 18.57 3.28 24.54
C ARG A 8 17.18 2.84 24.08
N THR A 9 16.28 2.58 25.02
CA THR A 9 14.84 2.48 24.74
C THR A 9 14.36 3.87 24.32
N VAL A 10 14.00 4.03 23.05
CA VAL A 10 13.37 5.26 22.53
C VAL A 10 11.95 5.33 23.08
N ARG A 11 11.61 6.41 23.78
CA ARG A 11 10.24 6.63 24.28
C ARG A 11 9.38 7.25 23.19
N SER A 12 8.07 7.05 23.22
CA SER A 12 7.13 7.63 22.24
C SER A 12 7.19 9.16 22.18
N GLU A 13 7.56 9.79 23.30
CA GLU A 13 7.77 11.24 23.43
C GLU A 13 9.12 11.74 22.90
N ASP A 14 10.06 10.84 22.55
CA ASP A 14 11.29 11.17 21.83
C ASP A 14 11.06 11.22 20.31
N VAL A 15 9.92 10.70 19.83
CA VAL A 15 9.53 10.75 18.42
C VAL A 15 8.97 12.13 18.11
N ARG A 16 9.74 12.90 17.33
CA ARG A 16 9.31 14.21 16.81
C ARG A 16 8.28 14.05 15.70
N TRP A 17 7.03 13.80 16.07
CA TRP A 17 5.90 13.78 15.14
C TRP A 17 5.70 15.12 14.43
N ASP A 18 6.12 16.22 15.05
CA ASP A 18 6.15 17.57 14.49
C ASP A 18 7.12 17.74 13.32
N ALA A 19 8.13 16.86 13.19
CA ALA A 19 9.07 16.87 12.07
C ALA A 19 8.49 16.25 10.80
N VAL A 20 7.50 15.36 10.91
CA VAL A 20 6.79 14.75 9.78
C VAL A 20 5.41 15.40 9.72
N GLN A 21 5.34 16.59 9.11
CA GLN A 21 4.12 17.38 9.00
C GLN A 21 3.14 16.75 8.01
N LEU A 22 2.42 15.71 8.45
CA LEU A 22 1.45 14.98 7.63
C LEU A 22 0.08 15.62 7.70
N THR A 23 -0.45 15.97 6.54
CA THR A 23 -1.87 16.26 6.36
C THR A 23 -2.72 15.02 6.70
N PRO A 24 -4.01 15.17 7.08
CA PRO A 24 -4.90 14.03 7.31
C PRO A 24 -4.92 13.03 6.14
N HIS A 25 -4.91 13.55 4.91
CA HIS A 25 -4.87 12.74 3.70
C HIS A 25 -3.58 11.93 3.55
N GLU A 26 -2.43 12.49 3.94
CA GLU A 26 -1.16 11.74 3.95
C GLU A 26 -1.15 10.67 5.06
N GLN A 27 -1.78 10.92 6.20
CA GLN A 27 -1.95 9.91 7.25
C GLN A 27 -2.84 8.75 6.78
N GLU A 28 -3.94 9.04 6.06
CA GLU A 28 -4.79 8.01 5.45
C GLU A 28 -4.00 7.14 4.45
N ARG A 29 -3.15 7.74 3.62
CA ARG A 29 -2.26 6.98 2.71
C ARG A 29 -1.31 6.06 3.48
N LEU A 30 -0.74 6.51 4.60
CA LEU A 30 0.09 5.65 5.45
C LEU A 30 -0.70 4.47 6.02
N LEU A 31 -1.97 4.67 6.41
CA LEU A 31 -2.83 3.58 6.88
C LEU A 31 -3.07 2.53 5.79
N ILE A 32 -3.19 2.96 4.53
CA ILE A 32 -3.31 2.04 3.39
C ILE A 32 -2.04 1.18 3.25
N HIS A 33 -0.85 1.77 3.35
CA HIS A 33 0.41 1.01 3.31
C HIS A 33 0.49 0.00 4.46
N VAL A 34 0.07 0.37 5.68
CA VAL A 34 0.01 -0.57 6.81
C VAL A 34 -0.97 -1.72 6.54
N ALA A 35 -2.12 -1.43 5.95
CA ALA A 35 -3.09 -2.47 5.56
C ALA A 35 -2.51 -3.42 4.49
N ALA A 36 -1.79 -2.87 3.51
CA ALA A 36 -1.12 -3.63 2.46
C ALA A 36 -0.01 -4.54 3.03
N ASP A 37 0.79 -4.05 3.99
CA ASP A 37 1.80 -4.84 4.69
C ASP A 37 1.18 -6.02 5.45
N VAL A 38 0.03 -5.80 6.09
CA VAL A 38 -0.70 -6.87 6.78
C VAL A 38 -1.23 -7.90 5.79
N ALA A 39 -1.77 -7.45 4.64
CA ALA A 39 -2.24 -8.31 3.56
C ALA A 39 -1.10 -9.14 2.96
N GLU A 40 0.05 -8.53 2.65
CA GLU A 40 1.22 -9.22 2.10
C GLU A 40 1.71 -10.31 3.07
N LYS A 41 1.78 -9.99 4.37
CA LYS A 41 2.15 -10.98 5.41
C LYS A 41 1.15 -12.13 5.50
N ARG A 42 -0.15 -11.89 5.27
CA ARG A 42 -1.20 -12.94 5.23
C ARG A 42 -1.04 -13.82 4.00
N ARG A 43 -0.89 -13.20 2.82
CA ARG A 43 -0.63 -13.90 1.55
C ARG A 43 0.62 -14.76 1.61
N ALA A 44 1.72 -14.25 2.19
CA ALA A 44 2.96 -15.00 2.38
C ALA A 44 2.82 -16.25 3.27
N ARG A 45 1.76 -16.33 4.10
CA ARG A 45 1.40 -17.54 4.87
C ARG A 45 0.44 -18.47 4.12
N GLY A 46 0.12 -18.18 2.87
CA GLY A 46 -0.81 -18.95 2.04
C GLY A 46 -2.29 -18.67 2.32
N LEU A 47 -2.62 -17.54 2.95
CA LEU A 47 -4.02 -17.15 3.14
C LEU A 47 -4.54 -16.43 1.90
N GLN A 48 -5.72 -16.84 1.45
CA GLN A 48 -6.49 -16.09 0.46
C GLN A 48 -6.96 -14.76 1.05
N LEU A 49 -6.80 -13.70 0.27
CA LEU A 49 -7.11 -12.34 0.68
C LEU A 49 -8.60 -12.02 0.57
N ASN A 50 -9.11 -11.27 1.52
CA ASN A 50 -10.45 -10.69 1.46
C ASN A 50 -10.47 -9.36 0.70
N HIS A 51 -11.66 -8.75 0.58
CA HIS A 51 -11.87 -7.50 -0.15
C HIS A 51 -10.93 -6.35 0.25
N PRO A 52 -10.87 -5.88 1.52
CA PRO A 52 -10.01 -4.76 1.89
C PRO A 52 -8.52 -5.08 1.75
N GLU A 53 -8.10 -6.33 1.93
CA GLU A 53 -6.70 -6.75 1.72
C GLU A 53 -6.29 -6.65 0.25
N ALA A 54 -7.16 -7.10 -0.67
CA ALA A 54 -6.91 -7.02 -2.10
C ALA A 54 -6.80 -5.55 -2.55
N ILE A 55 -7.75 -4.70 -2.15
CA ILE A 55 -7.73 -3.26 -2.44
C ILE A 55 -6.46 -2.61 -1.91
N ALA A 56 -6.06 -2.92 -0.67
CA ALA A 56 -4.89 -2.33 -0.05
C ALA A 56 -3.60 -2.66 -0.82
N LEU A 57 -3.40 -3.92 -1.22
CA LEU A 57 -2.22 -4.33 -1.99
C LEU A 57 -2.14 -3.64 -3.35
N ILE A 58 -3.25 -3.63 -4.10
CA ILE A 58 -3.30 -2.98 -5.42
C ILE A 58 -3.05 -1.46 -5.26
N THR A 59 -3.63 -0.84 -4.24
CA THR A 59 -3.46 0.59 -3.97
C THR A 59 -2.02 0.92 -3.62
N SER A 60 -1.39 0.15 -2.72
CA SER A 60 0.01 0.31 -2.34
C SER A 60 0.93 0.18 -3.56
N HIS A 61 0.70 -0.80 -4.44
CA HIS A 61 1.45 -0.96 -5.68
C HIS A 61 1.37 0.28 -6.59
N ILE A 62 0.19 0.89 -6.71
CA ILE A 62 0.01 2.11 -7.51
C ILE A 62 0.76 3.29 -6.88
N LEU A 63 0.64 3.48 -5.56
CA LEU A 63 1.30 4.58 -4.85
C LEU A 63 2.82 4.48 -4.94
N GLU A 64 3.40 3.30 -4.70
CA GLU A 64 4.84 3.08 -4.82
C GLU A 64 5.33 3.21 -6.26
N GLY A 65 4.57 2.68 -7.23
CA GLY A 65 4.93 2.81 -8.63
C GLY A 65 4.88 4.25 -9.15
N ALA A 66 3.95 5.07 -8.66
CA ALA A 66 3.95 6.51 -8.93
C ALA A 66 5.16 7.21 -8.30
N ARG A 67 5.54 6.80 -7.08
CA ARG A 67 6.73 7.30 -6.38
C ARG A 67 8.04 6.94 -7.10
N ASP A 68 8.09 5.77 -7.73
CA ASP A 68 9.18 5.31 -8.60
C ASP A 68 9.26 6.05 -9.95
N GLY A 69 8.26 6.87 -10.27
CA GLY A 69 8.19 7.62 -11.53
C GLY A 69 7.68 6.81 -12.72
N ARG A 70 6.99 5.68 -12.48
CA ARG A 70 6.29 4.95 -13.54
C ARG A 70 5.16 5.80 -14.12
N THR A 71 4.79 5.53 -15.36
CA THR A 71 3.69 6.21 -16.02
C THR A 71 2.34 5.68 -15.54
N VAL A 72 1.28 6.50 -15.65
CA VAL A 72 -0.10 6.06 -15.37
C VAL A 72 -0.46 4.79 -16.15
N ALA A 73 -0.09 4.72 -17.43
CA ALA A 73 -0.37 3.55 -18.27
C ALA A 73 0.33 2.27 -17.79
N GLU A 74 1.58 2.37 -17.34
CA GLU A 74 2.29 1.23 -16.74
C GLU A 74 1.62 0.75 -15.45
N LEU A 75 1.11 1.67 -14.63
CA LEU A 75 0.41 1.33 -13.38
C LEU A 75 -0.96 0.71 -13.63
N MET A 76 -1.69 1.18 -14.65
CA MET A 76 -2.94 0.55 -15.10
C MET A 76 -2.69 -0.90 -15.54
N SER A 77 -1.59 -1.16 -16.26
CA SER A 77 -1.26 -2.52 -16.72
C SER A 77 -0.70 -3.40 -15.61
N SER A 78 0.23 -2.87 -14.79
CA SER A 78 0.90 -3.65 -13.74
C SER A 78 0.00 -3.91 -12.53
N GLY A 79 -0.96 -3.03 -12.23
CA GLY A 79 -1.94 -3.25 -11.17
C GLY A 79 -2.78 -4.50 -11.36
N ARG A 80 -3.04 -4.92 -12.61
CA ARG A 80 -3.75 -6.17 -12.95
C ARG A 80 -2.93 -7.45 -12.75
N LYS A 81 -1.64 -7.31 -12.42
CA LYS A 81 -0.71 -8.45 -12.30
C LYS A 81 -0.35 -8.75 -10.85
N ILE A 82 -0.95 -8.04 -9.89
CA ILE A 82 -0.60 -8.13 -8.47
C ILE A 82 -1.27 -9.34 -7.82
N LEU A 83 -2.53 -9.57 -8.16
CA LEU A 83 -3.36 -10.63 -7.61
C LEU A 83 -4.01 -11.42 -8.73
N THR A 84 -3.95 -12.74 -8.58
CA THR A 84 -4.70 -13.69 -9.38
C THR A 84 -5.95 -14.12 -8.63
N ARG A 85 -6.87 -14.81 -9.31
CA ARG A 85 -8.04 -15.43 -8.66
C ARG A 85 -7.68 -16.38 -7.51
N ASP A 86 -6.52 -17.04 -7.57
CA ASP A 86 -6.07 -17.98 -6.52
C ASP A 86 -5.59 -17.27 -5.25
N ASP A 87 -5.18 -16.00 -5.36
CA ASP A 87 -4.68 -15.19 -4.24
C ASP A 87 -5.80 -14.67 -3.33
N VAL A 88 -7.07 -14.73 -3.76
CA VAL A 88 -8.21 -14.09 -3.10
C VAL A 88 -9.31 -15.09 -2.77
N MET A 89 -10.17 -14.72 -1.83
CA MET A 89 -11.35 -15.52 -1.49
C MET A 89 -12.35 -15.56 -2.66
N GLU A 90 -13.22 -16.57 -2.68
CA GLU A 90 -14.30 -16.69 -3.67
C GLU A 90 -15.19 -15.43 -3.70
N GLY A 91 -15.55 -14.98 -4.90
CA GLY A 91 -16.41 -13.81 -5.13
C GLY A 91 -15.69 -12.46 -5.08
N ILE A 92 -14.46 -12.39 -4.57
CA ILE A 92 -13.68 -11.14 -4.50
C ILE A 92 -13.38 -10.56 -5.90
N PRO A 93 -12.96 -11.35 -6.92
CA PRO A 93 -12.73 -10.80 -8.26
C PRO A 93 -13.98 -10.13 -8.86
N GLU A 94 -15.16 -10.68 -8.57
CA GLU A 94 -16.44 -10.15 -9.07
C GLU A 94 -16.91 -8.91 -8.30
N MET A 95 -16.42 -8.68 -7.07
CA MET A 95 -16.74 -7.49 -6.28
C MET A 95 -15.87 -6.28 -6.62
N ILE A 96 -14.66 -6.50 -7.13
CA ILE A 96 -13.67 -5.44 -7.40
C ILE A 96 -13.57 -5.21 -8.90
N HIS A 97 -14.46 -4.39 -9.46
CA HIS A 97 -14.44 -4.03 -10.89
C HIS A 97 -13.37 -3.01 -11.24
N ASP A 98 -13.07 -2.11 -10.31
CA ASP A 98 -12.00 -1.14 -10.45
C ASP A 98 -11.35 -0.80 -9.11
N VAL A 99 -10.11 -0.33 -9.19
CA VAL A 99 -9.40 0.32 -8.09
C VAL A 99 -8.94 1.68 -8.59
N GLN A 100 -9.45 2.73 -7.96
CA GLN A 100 -9.14 4.12 -8.28
C GLN A 100 -8.28 4.74 -7.18
N VAL A 101 -7.13 5.31 -7.56
CA VAL A 101 -6.17 5.87 -6.62
C VAL A 101 -5.62 7.18 -7.16
N GLU A 102 -5.75 8.24 -6.39
CA GLU A 102 -4.99 9.46 -6.64
C GLU A 102 -3.56 9.29 -6.13
N ALA A 103 -2.59 9.31 -7.04
CA ALA A 103 -1.18 9.13 -6.72
C ALA A 103 -0.37 10.36 -7.14
N THR A 104 0.69 10.66 -6.39
CA THR A 104 1.58 11.81 -6.65
C THR A 104 2.75 11.36 -7.51
N PHE A 105 2.76 11.77 -8.78
CA PHE A 105 3.84 11.51 -9.74
C PHE A 105 4.86 12.65 -9.73
N PRO A 106 6.06 12.47 -10.34
CA PRO A 106 7.04 13.54 -10.48
C PRO A 106 6.51 14.81 -11.17
N ASP A 107 5.48 14.68 -12.01
CA ASP A 107 4.84 15.77 -12.75
C ASP A 107 3.47 16.19 -12.19
N GLY A 108 3.10 15.70 -11.01
CA GLY A 108 1.88 16.12 -10.28
C GLY A 108 0.97 14.97 -9.88
N THR A 109 -0.12 15.30 -9.19
CA THR A 109 -1.13 14.32 -8.75
C THR A 109 -2.01 13.90 -9.93
N LYS A 110 -2.22 12.59 -10.09
CA LYS A 110 -3.07 12.02 -11.14
C LYS A 110 -3.91 10.88 -10.58
N LEU A 111 -5.11 10.71 -11.15
CA LEU A 111 -5.96 9.56 -10.88
C LEU A 111 -5.51 8.37 -11.74
N VAL A 112 -5.22 7.24 -11.10
CA VAL A 112 -4.99 5.95 -11.76
C VAL A 112 -6.23 5.10 -11.54
N THR A 113 -6.73 4.45 -12.60
CA THR A 113 -7.83 3.48 -12.51
C THR A 113 -7.36 2.16 -13.08
N VAL A 114 -7.36 1.11 -12.26
CA VAL A 114 -7.08 -0.26 -12.68
C VAL A 114 -8.42 -0.98 -12.84
N HIS A 115 -8.79 -1.30 -14.08
CA HIS A 115 -10.00 -2.07 -14.38
C HIS A 115 -9.73 -3.57 -14.28
N ASP A 116 -10.68 -4.31 -13.71
CA ASP A 116 -10.62 -5.76 -13.48
C ASP A 116 -9.23 -6.19 -12.97
N PRO A 117 -8.83 -5.73 -11.77
CA PRO A 117 -7.47 -5.87 -11.27
C PRO A 117 -7.10 -7.29 -10.84
N ILE A 118 -8.07 -8.20 -10.73
CA ILE A 118 -7.86 -9.60 -10.33
C ILE A 118 -8.29 -10.50 -11.48
N VAL A 119 -7.32 -11.20 -12.10
CA VAL A 119 -7.51 -12.03 -13.29
C VAL A 119 -7.08 -13.48 -13.09
#